data_AF-A0A950ST05-F1
#
_entry.id   AF-A0A950ST05-F1
#
_cell.length_a   1.000
_cell.length_b   1.000
_cell.length_c   1.000
_cell.angle_alpha   90.00
_cell.angle_beta   90.00
_cell.angle_gamma   90.00
#
_symmetry.space_group_name_H-M   'P 1'
#
loop_
_entity.id
_entity.type
_entity.pdbx_description
1 polymer ?
#
loop_
_entity_poly.entity_id
_entity_poly.type
_entity_poly.pdbx_seq_one_letter_code
_entity_poly.pdbx_strand_id
1 'polypeptide(L)'
;MALTPFRITWCSWPQAAEVHEERWISEPAWHAARMACTPVPAWRRIEGEFCWIFDWKAFFGEMRGFHVVFEIEILKSGSLAFWADDGSIIERAGVLVHQDRTAHRLQRNLIFVSTGERLRIASWQFYGDWLWGASLFPTGGLGDPAQSFLCYLPQIKNKIKHACGPSLKIFTDGANPVRTVLAVYSMVLNGYSPSKIMLFGEHQWSEETRSLFLRCMPFAEIIDTSALCWAICDAGAKALSNFAMQAWWVMKACVAFFSDPREFCMMDDDVFVLGSVEDALDAFATADLVYQADLDHGDAYARVWRLPQPGRLNTGRFNAGLYWMRNNFSAREIAHRMVQVAPRGTWHVAWEQGLIATLFAAGRTLELPSQRYFYPLLDGLPGGMLGYDYRNNPCGFATVHYGGLPEKPSDTMALWLADEVLRSNDEQCRQTAEPVSSGEFQAEVEFST
;
A
#
# COMPACT_ATOMS: atom_id res chain seq x y z
N MET A 1 -6.37 13.10 4.79
CA MET A 1 -6.03 12.78 3.38
C MET A 1 -4.55 12.55 3.40
N ALA A 2 -4.00 11.54 2.70
CA ALA A 2 -2.59 11.59 2.39
C ALA A 2 -2.36 12.94 1.69
N LEU A 3 -1.65 13.80 2.41
CA LEU A 3 -1.81 15.25 2.28
C LEU A 3 -1.47 15.61 0.84
N THR A 4 -2.42 16.23 0.14
CA THR A 4 -2.12 16.90 -1.14
C THR A 4 -0.86 17.73 -0.89
N PRO A 5 0.24 17.53 -1.62
CA PRO A 5 1.50 18.19 -1.28
C PRO A 5 1.40 19.71 -1.40
N PHE A 6 0.35 20.18 -2.06
CA PHE A 6 -0.06 21.55 -2.17
C PHE A 6 -1.59 21.65 -2.32
N ARG A 7 -2.15 22.83 -2.12
CA ARG A 7 -3.55 23.15 -2.49
C ARG A 7 -3.58 24.35 -3.41
N ILE A 8 -4.54 24.40 -4.34
CA ILE A 8 -4.76 25.63 -5.12
C ILE A 8 -5.46 26.66 -4.24
N THR A 9 -4.89 27.85 -4.15
CA THR A 9 -5.47 29.00 -3.44
C THR A 9 -6.12 30.00 -4.41
N TRP A 10 -5.68 30.02 -5.67
CA TRP A 10 -6.11 31.00 -6.66
C TRP A 10 -5.91 30.50 -8.10
N CYS A 11 -6.77 30.91 -9.04
CA CYS A 11 -6.68 30.58 -10.47
C CYS A 11 -7.26 31.72 -11.31
N SER A 12 -6.64 32.06 -12.43
CA SER A 12 -7.07 33.12 -13.35
C SER A 12 -7.91 32.58 -14.50
N TRP A 13 -8.68 33.47 -15.16
CA TRP A 13 -9.17 33.17 -16.50
C TRP A 13 -8.00 33.03 -17.49
N PRO A 14 -8.08 32.15 -18.50
CA PRO A 14 -7.06 32.05 -19.55
C PRO A 14 -6.82 33.39 -20.25
N GLN A 15 -5.56 33.71 -20.53
CA GLN A 15 -5.15 34.93 -21.23
C GLN A 15 -4.39 34.55 -22.49
N ALA A 16 -4.55 35.35 -23.55
CA ALA A 16 -3.77 35.15 -24.76
C ALA A 16 -2.28 35.43 -24.48
N ALA A 17 -1.42 34.56 -24.99
CA ALA A 17 0.02 34.71 -24.97
C ALA A 17 0.51 35.27 -26.31
N GLU A 18 1.52 36.15 -26.27
CA GLU A 18 2.25 36.52 -27.48
C GLU A 18 3.30 35.44 -27.78
N VAL A 19 3.28 34.91 -29.00
CA VAL A 19 4.09 33.77 -29.42
C VAL A 19 4.89 34.13 -30.68
N HIS A 20 6.18 33.82 -30.69
CA HIS A 20 7.06 33.95 -31.86
C HIS A 20 7.85 32.66 -32.03
N GLU A 21 7.79 32.05 -33.23
CA GLU A 21 8.51 30.79 -33.55
C GLU A 21 8.30 29.70 -32.46
N GLU A 22 7.04 29.44 -32.10
CA GLU A 22 6.66 28.43 -31.09
C GLU A 22 7.20 28.70 -29.67
N ARG A 23 7.57 29.95 -29.39
CA ARG A 23 8.05 30.40 -28.09
C ARG A 23 7.16 31.50 -27.53
N TRP A 24 6.78 31.37 -26.27
CA TRP A 24 6.04 32.36 -25.50
C TRP A 24 6.92 33.55 -25.10
N ILE A 25 6.63 34.73 -25.64
CA ILE A 25 7.46 35.95 -25.47
C ILE A 25 6.84 37.00 -24.55
N SER A 26 5.50 37.08 -24.43
CA SER A 26 4.85 38.00 -23.49
C SER A 26 5.14 37.64 -22.04
N GLU A 27 5.03 38.60 -21.12
CA GLU A 27 5.03 38.31 -19.69
C GLU A 27 3.76 37.56 -19.26
N PRO A 28 3.86 36.66 -18.26
CA PRO A 28 2.67 36.04 -17.71
C PRO A 28 1.73 37.08 -17.11
N ALA A 29 0.45 36.85 -17.30
CA ALA A 29 -0.61 37.71 -16.78
C ALA A 29 -0.81 37.49 -15.27
N TRP A 30 0.21 37.81 -14.47
CA TRP A 30 0.25 37.58 -13.02
C TRP A 30 -0.90 38.25 -12.26
N HIS A 31 -1.60 39.23 -12.85
CA HIS A 31 -2.71 39.93 -12.22
C HIS A 31 -4.03 39.76 -12.97
N ALA A 32 -4.16 38.71 -13.78
CA ALA A 32 -5.38 38.38 -14.50
C ALA A 32 -6.56 38.17 -13.54
N ALA A 33 -7.78 38.38 -14.05
CA ALA A 33 -9.00 38.25 -13.27
C ALA A 33 -9.15 36.82 -12.71
N ARG A 34 -9.49 36.73 -11.43
CA ARG A 34 -9.70 35.46 -10.72
C ARG A 34 -10.95 34.75 -11.23
N MET A 35 -10.88 33.44 -11.37
CA MET A 35 -12.04 32.59 -11.59
C MET A 35 -12.84 32.33 -10.31
N ALA A 36 -14.15 32.16 -10.47
CA ALA A 36 -15.04 31.79 -9.36
C ALA A 36 -14.83 30.34 -8.88
N CYS A 37 -14.35 29.46 -9.75
CA CYS A 37 -14.01 28.08 -9.45
C CYS A 37 -12.52 27.81 -9.66
N THR A 38 -11.97 26.85 -8.91
CA THR A 38 -10.61 26.33 -9.07
C THR A 38 -10.71 24.88 -9.56
N PRO A 39 -9.87 24.45 -10.51
CA PRO A 39 -9.84 23.05 -10.89
C PRO A 39 -9.42 22.19 -9.70
N VAL A 40 -9.94 20.97 -9.64
CA VAL A 40 -9.53 19.99 -8.64
C VAL A 40 -8.47 19.11 -9.29
N PRO A 41 -7.24 19.02 -8.71
CA PRO A 41 -6.23 18.16 -9.26
C PRO A 41 -6.68 16.70 -9.15
N ALA A 42 -6.32 15.89 -10.14
CA ALA A 42 -6.57 14.46 -10.13
C ALA A 42 -5.25 13.70 -10.04
N TRP A 43 -5.25 12.59 -9.30
CA TRP A 43 -4.12 11.67 -9.31
C TRP A 43 -3.99 11.02 -10.69
N ARG A 44 -2.79 11.08 -11.26
CA ARG A 44 -2.42 10.34 -12.46
C ARG A 44 -0.97 9.87 -12.36
N ARG A 45 -0.65 8.84 -13.14
CA ARG A 45 0.71 8.35 -13.30
C ARG A 45 1.32 8.98 -14.55
N ILE A 46 2.47 9.64 -14.39
CA ILE A 46 3.27 10.15 -15.50
C ILE A 46 4.62 9.46 -15.45
N GLU A 47 5.02 8.79 -16.53
CA GLU A 47 6.34 8.16 -16.67
C GLU A 47 6.74 7.26 -15.49
N GLY A 48 5.76 6.61 -14.87
CA GLY A 48 6.00 5.72 -13.74
C GLY A 48 5.83 6.37 -12.36
N GLU A 49 5.79 7.70 -12.26
CA GLU A 49 5.65 8.47 -11.02
C GLU A 49 4.19 8.90 -10.78
N PHE A 50 3.73 8.81 -9.53
CA PHE A 50 2.42 9.32 -9.13
C PHE A 50 2.50 10.82 -8.83
N CYS A 51 1.61 11.59 -9.44
CA CYS A 51 1.52 13.04 -9.25
C CYS A 51 0.06 13.52 -9.30
N TRP A 52 -0.14 14.72 -8.75
CA TRP A 52 -1.39 15.46 -8.85
C TRP A 52 -1.36 16.30 -10.12
N ILE A 53 -2.26 16.03 -11.07
CA ILE A 53 -2.34 16.70 -12.37
C ILE A 53 -3.53 17.65 -12.45
N PHE A 54 -3.30 18.80 -13.05
CA PHE A 54 -4.28 19.67 -13.67
C PHE A 54 -4.31 19.39 -15.18
N ASP A 55 -5.49 19.03 -15.65
CA ASP A 55 -5.79 18.85 -17.07
C ASP A 55 -6.57 20.08 -17.53
N TRP A 56 -5.84 21.13 -17.93
CA TRP A 56 -6.43 22.41 -18.32
C TRP A 56 -7.26 22.26 -19.58
N LYS A 57 -6.88 21.35 -20.47
CA LYS A 57 -7.62 21.00 -21.67
C LYS A 57 -8.97 20.37 -21.35
N ALA A 58 -9.06 19.48 -20.36
CA ALA A 58 -10.34 18.96 -19.89
C ALA A 58 -11.22 20.05 -19.25
N PHE A 59 -10.62 21.07 -18.65
CA PHE A 59 -11.33 22.14 -17.95
C PHE A 59 -11.80 23.28 -18.86
N PHE A 60 -10.99 23.68 -19.84
CA PHE A 60 -11.26 24.82 -20.72
C PHE A 60 -11.39 24.48 -22.21
N GLY A 61 -11.01 23.27 -22.62
CA GLY A 61 -10.82 22.90 -24.02
C GLY A 61 -9.40 23.22 -24.52
N GLU A 62 -9.19 23.09 -25.83
CA GLU A 62 -7.85 23.06 -26.44
C GLU A 62 -7.05 24.38 -26.35
N MET A 63 -7.73 25.53 -26.35
CA MET A 63 -7.21 26.90 -26.17
C MET A 63 -5.72 27.16 -26.53
N ARG A 64 -5.30 26.80 -27.75
CA ARG A 64 -3.93 27.04 -28.22
C ARG A 64 -3.58 28.52 -28.23
N GLY A 65 -2.39 28.86 -27.76
CA GLY A 65 -1.91 30.24 -27.64
C GLY A 65 -2.39 30.95 -26.37
N PHE A 66 -3.00 30.25 -25.42
CA PHE A 66 -3.41 30.82 -24.13
C PHE A 66 -2.54 30.29 -23.00
N HIS A 67 -2.38 31.09 -21.94
CA HIS A 67 -1.83 30.65 -20.67
C HIS A 67 -2.82 30.90 -19.54
N VAL A 68 -2.70 30.11 -18.49
CA VAL A 68 -3.43 30.29 -17.23
C VAL A 68 -2.44 30.54 -16.10
N VAL A 69 -2.80 31.39 -15.14
CA VAL A 69 -2.02 31.59 -13.92
C VAL A 69 -2.78 31.01 -12.73
N PHE A 70 -2.12 30.23 -11.90
CA PHE A 70 -2.68 29.69 -10.68
C PHE A 70 -1.67 29.75 -9.53
N GLU A 71 -2.17 29.81 -8.30
CA GLU A 71 -1.35 29.82 -7.10
C GLU A 71 -1.60 28.53 -6.32
N ILE A 72 -0.51 27.90 -5.90
CA ILE A 72 -0.53 26.77 -4.99
C ILE A 72 0.14 27.14 -3.67
N GLU A 73 -0.41 26.65 -2.57
CA GLU A 73 0.22 26.68 -1.25
C GLU A 73 0.79 25.30 -0.94
N ILE A 74 2.08 25.24 -0.66
CA ILE A 74 2.81 24.02 -0.32
C ILE A 74 2.43 23.57 1.09
N LEU A 75 1.96 22.33 1.22
CA LEU A 75 1.54 21.77 2.51
C LEU A 75 2.64 20.96 3.20
N LYS A 76 3.72 20.60 2.49
CA LYS A 76 4.86 19.87 3.04
C LYS A 76 6.17 20.30 2.38
N SER A 77 7.23 20.49 3.17
CA SER A 77 8.57 20.80 2.65
C SER A 77 9.16 19.62 1.88
N GLY A 78 9.89 19.91 0.80
CA GLY A 78 10.50 18.88 -0.03
C GLY A 78 11.05 19.36 -1.36
N SER A 79 11.43 18.42 -2.22
CA SER A 79 11.66 18.64 -3.63
C SER A 79 10.34 18.42 -4.37
N LEU A 80 9.73 19.47 -4.87
CA LEU A 80 8.56 19.40 -5.74
C LEU A 80 9.04 19.04 -7.15
N ALA A 81 8.81 17.80 -7.56
CA ALA A 81 8.91 17.47 -8.98
C ALA A 81 7.61 17.88 -9.65
N PHE A 82 7.70 18.58 -10.77
CA PHE A 82 6.54 18.96 -11.54
C PHE A 82 6.74 18.62 -13.01
N TRP A 83 5.64 18.35 -13.66
CA TRP A 83 5.55 18.05 -15.08
C TRP A 83 4.73 19.14 -15.72
N ALA A 84 5.25 19.73 -16.79
CA ALA A 84 4.50 20.63 -17.63
C ALA A 84 4.76 20.23 -19.09
N ASP A 85 3.71 20.21 -19.89
CA ASP A 85 3.86 20.31 -21.34
C ASP A 85 3.73 21.77 -21.74
N ASP A 86 4.38 22.12 -22.86
CA ASP A 86 4.57 23.50 -23.28
C ASP A 86 5.14 24.39 -22.14
N GLY A 87 5.11 25.71 -22.33
CA GLY A 87 5.81 26.63 -21.42
C GLY A 87 5.21 26.68 -20.01
N SER A 88 6.08 26.64 -19.00
CA SER A 88 5.74 26.78 -17.59
C SER A 88 6.68 27.76 -16.90
N ILE A 89 6.12 28.77 -16.23
CA ILE A 89 6.89 29.75 -15.47
C ILE A 89 6.41 29.72 -14.02
N ILE A 90 7.34 29.61 -13.07
CA ILE A 90 7.03 29.55 -11.64
C ILE A 90 7.70 30.72 -10.93
N GLU A 91 6.88 31.51 -10.23
CA GLU A 91 7.27 32.61 -9.37
C GLU A 91 7.09 32.24 -7.89
N ARG A 92 8.09 32.58 -7.08
CA ARG A 92 8.07 32.50 -5.61
C ARG A 92 8.37 33.88 -5.05
N ALA A 93 7.42 34.46 -4.31
CA ALA A 93 7.58 35.77 -3.68
C ALA A 93 8.11 36.87 -4.63
N GLY A 94 7.63 36.90 -5.89
CA GLY A 94 8.07 37.86 -6.91
C GLY A 94 9.37 37.49 -7.64
N VAL A 95 9.99 36.34 -7.33
CA VAL A 95 11.23 35.87 -7.96
C VAL A 95 10.93 34.64 -8.82
N LEU A 96 11.36 34.66 -10.08
CA LEU A 96 11.26 33.50 -10.96
C LEU A 96 12.22 32.40 -10.48
N VAL A 97 11.66 31.24 -10.15
CA VAL A 97 12.42 30.04 -9.71
C VAL A 97 12.47 28.96 -10.79
N HIS A 98 11.62 29.06 -11.81
CA HIS A 98 11.66 28.23 -13.01
C HIS A 98 11.07 29.01 -14.19
N GLN A 99 11.65 28.83 -15.36
CA GLN A 99 11.20 29.49 -16.58
C GLN A 99 11.40 28.57 -17.78
N ASP A 100 10.30 28.06 -18.30
CA ASP A 100 10.18 27.45 -19.60
C ASP A 100 9.18 28.26 -20.44
N ARG A 101 9.57 28.57 -21.66
CA ARG A 101 8.78 29.37 -22.62
C ARG A 101 8.61 28.65 -23.95
N THR A 102 9.04 27.40 -24.05
CA THR A 102 9.09 26.66 -25.31
C THR A 102 7.94 25.68 -25.42
N ALA A 103 7.50 25.39 -26.64
CA ALA A 103 6.53 24.33 -26.87
C ALA A 103 7.25 22.96 -26.85
N HIS A 104 6.75 22.02 -26.07
CA HIS A 104 7.33 20.68 -25.94
C HIS A 104 6.34 19.69 -25.35
N ARG A 105 6.64 18.39 -25.52
CA ARG A 105 5.95 17.33 -24.77
C ARG A 105 6.23 17.47 -23.28
N LEU A 106 5.36 16.88 -22.47
CA LEU A 106 5.47 16.84 -21.01
C LEU A 106 6.92 16.59 -20.53
N GLN A 107 7.48 17.53 -19.77
CA GLN A 107 8.83 17.46 -19.22
C GLN A 107 8.82 17.54 -17.71
N ARG A 108 9.68 16.75 -17.08
CA ARG A 108 9.87 16.72 -15.64
C ARG A 108 10.92 17.73 -15.18
N ASN A 109 10.57 18.52 -14.19
CA ASN A 109 11.41 19.53 -13.56
C ASN A 109 11.40 19.38 -12.03
N LEU A 110 12.35 19.99 -11.34
CA LEU A 110 12.50 19.87 -9.88
C LEU A 110 12.80 21.23 -9.25
N ILE A 111 12.08 21.59 -8.19
CA ILE A 111 12.37 22.76 -7.35
C ILE A 111 12.26 22.38 -5.87
N PHE A 112 13.05 23.04 -5.03
CA PHE A 112 12.96 22.87 -3.58
C PHE A 112 11.88 23.79 -2.99
N VAL A 113 11.03 23.27 -2.13
CA VAL A 113 9.91 23.99 -1.52
C VAL A 113 9.84 23.76 -0.02
N SER A 114 9.21 24.70 0.69
CA SER A 114 8.96 24.62 2.12
C SER A 114 7.46 24.69 2.42
N THR A 115 7.02 24.02 3.49
CA THR A 115 5.64 24.14 3.99
C THR A 115 5.24 25.60 4.18
N GLY A 116 4.06 25.97 3.71
CA GLY A 116 3.50 27.32 3.75
C GLY A 116 3.95 28.23 2.60
N GLU A 117 4.95 27.82 1.80
CA GLU A 117 5.33 28.60 0.62
C GLU A 117 4.17 28.67 -0.38
N ARG A 118 4.07 29.82 -1.06
CA ARG A 118 3.14 30.01 -2.16
C ARG A 118 3.91 30.16 -3.46
N LEU A 119 3.53 29.34 -4.44
CA LEU A 119 4.09 29.39 -5.78
C LEU A 119 2.99 29.86 -6.74
N ARG A 120 3.30 30.84 -7.57
CA ARG A 120 2.46 31.24 -8.69
C ARG A 120 3.01 30.59 -9.94
N ILE A 121 2.18 29.83 -10.62
CA ILE A 121 2.53 29.09 -11.82
C ILE A 121 1.74 29.67 -12.97
N ALA A 122 2.43 29.95 -14.07
CA ALA A 122 1.81 30.23 -15.35
C ALA A 122 2.08 29.05 -16.30
N SER A 123 1.01 28.44 -16.83
CA SER A 123 1.09 27.29 -17.74
C SER A 123 0.47 27.67 -19.08
N TRP A 124 1.28 27.61 -20.12
CA TRP A 124 0.95 27.98 -21.50
C TRP A 124 0.60 26.73 -22.32
N GLN A 125 -0.28 26.89 -23.31
CA GLN A 125 -0.70 25.84 -24.22
C GLN A 125 -0.37 26.16 -25.67
N PHE A 126 0.22 25.20 -26.37
CA PHE A 126 0.50 25.29 -27.80
C PHE A 126 0.19 24.00 -28.55
N TYR A 127 0.87 22.89 -28.22
CA TYR A 127 0.68 21.58 -28.87
C TYR A 127 0.27 20.48 -27.90
N GLY A 128 0.59 20.60 -26.61
CA GLY A 128 0.42 19.55 -25.61
C GLY A 128 -1.03 19.23 -25.25
N ASP A 129 -1.21 18.45 -24.20
CA ASP A 129 -2.49 18.20 -23.56
C ASP A 129 -2.83 19.23 -22.48
N TRP A 130 -2.01 20.29 -22.35
CA TRP A 130 -2.12 21.36 -21.37
C TRP A 130 -2.18 20.81 -19.94
N LEU A 131 -1.17 20.03 -19.60
CA LEU A 131 -1.01 19.35 -18.33
C LEU A 131 -0.01 20.08 -17.47
N TRP A 132 -0.40 20.36 -16.22
CA TRP A 132 0.55 20.67 -15.17
C TRP A 132 0.36 19.70 -14.01
N GLY A 133 1.38 18.91 -13.70
CA GLY A 133 1.34 17.96 -12.59
C GLY A 133 2.45 18.21 -11.59
N ALA A 134 2.25 17.83 -10.32
CA ALA A 134 3.33 17.84 -9.36
C ALA A 134 3.23 16.75 -8.29
N SER A 135 4.38 16.33 -7.82
CA SER A 135 4.59 15.37 -6.74
C SER A 135 5.68 15.90 -5.82
N LEU A 136 5.52 15.67 -4.52
CA LEU A 136 6.50 16.15 -3.55
C LEU A 136 7.31 14.97 -3.03
N PHE A 137 8.62 15.04 -3.26
CA PHE A 137 9.61 14.20 -2.64
C PHE A 137 10.07 14.89 -1.35
N PRO A 138 10.10 14.24 -0.19
CA PRO A 138 10.74 14.82 0.99
C PRO A 138 12.17 15.25 0.66
N THR A 139 12.60 16.44 1.11
CA THR A 139 13.98 16.92 0.96
C THR A 139 14.87 16.12 1.88
N GLY A 140 15.78 15.36 1.27
CA GLY A 140 16.59 14.34 1.91
C GLY A 140 16.31 13.03 1.18
N GLY A 141 17.35 12.38 0.64
CA GLY A 141 17.20 10.99 0.22
C GLY A 141 16.46 10.28 1.35
N LEU A 142 15.40 9.52 1.02
CA LEU A 142 14.65 8.76 2.02
C LEU A 142 15.71 8.15 2.92
N GLY A 143 15.83 8.66 4.16
CA GLY A 143 16.87 8.20 5.07
C GLY A 143 16.76 6.69 5.15
N ASP A 144 17.83 6.01 5.57
CA ASP A 144 17.84 4.55 5.74
C ASP A 144 16.43 4.02 6.09
N PRO A 145 15.75 3.29 5.19
CA PRO A 145 14.33 2.96 5.32
C PRO A 145 13.97 2.40 6.70
N ALA A 146 14.93 1.71 7.33
CA ALA A 146 14.81 1.22 8.69
C ALA A 146 14.47 2.33 9.70
N GLN A 147 15.05 3.53 9.60
CA GLN A 147 14.79 4.63 10.54
C GLN A 147 13.32 5.02 10.61
N SER A 148 12.59 4.93 9.49
CA SER A 148 11.16 5.24 9.44
C SER A 148 10.30 4.24 10.22
N PHE A 149 10.80 3.00 10.41
CA PHE A 149 10.12 1.95 11.14
C PHE A 149 10.65 1.76 12.57
N LEU A 150 11.95 1.98 12.80
CA LEU A 150 12.59 1.74 14.08
C LEU A 150 11.97 2.54 15.24
N CYS A 151 11.33 3.67 14.98
CA CYS A 151 10.59 4.44 15.99
C CYS A 151 9.34 3.72 16.52
N TYR A 152 8.73 2.82 15.73
CA TYR A 152 7.56 2.02 16.12
C TYR A 152 7.93 0.69 16.78
N LEU A 153 9.17 0.23 16.58
CA LEU A 153 9.64 -1.06 17.09
C LEU A 153 9.44 -1.27 18.61
N PRO A 154 9.64 -0.27 19.50
CA PRO A 154 9.37 -0.44 20.93
C PRO A 154 7.90 -0.75 21.23
N GLN A 155 6.97 -0.07 20.56
CA GLN A 155 5.53 -0.27 20.73
C GLN A 155 5.12 -1.67 20.24
N ILE A 156 5.65 -2.09 19.09
CA ILE A 156 5.42 -3.43 18.52
C ILE A 156 5.92 -4.52 19.46
N LYS A 157 7.17 -4.40 19.92
CA LYS A 157 7.74 -5.34 20.90
C LYS A 157 6.89 -5.43 22.16
N ASN A 158 6.33 -4.30 22.62
CA ASN A 158 5.45 -4.29 23.78
C ASN A 158 4.12 -5.03 23.51
N LYS A 159 3.49 -4.81 22.35
CA LYS A 159 2.26 -5.54 21.97
C LYS A 159 2.49 -7.04 21.85
N ILE A 160 3.61 -7.46 21.26
CA ILE A 160 3.92 -8.88 21.04
C ILE A 160 4.20 -9.63 22.36
N LYS A 161 4.73 -8.97 23.40
CA LYS A 161 5.00 -9.61 24.71
C LYS A 161 3.77 -10.28 25.35
N HIS A 162 2.58 -9.78 25.05
CA HIS A 162 1.31 -10.28 25.59
C HIS A 162 0.40 -10.85 24.50
N ALA A 163 0.96 -11.21 23.35
CA ALA A 163 0.20 -11.65 22.20
C ALA A 163 -0.44 -13.03 22.40
N CYS A 164 -1.74 -13.13 22.16
CA CYS A 164 -2.53 -14.36 22.26
C CYS A 164 -3.30 -14.70 20.98
N GLY A 165 -3.18 -13.88 19.92
CA GLY A 165 -3.89 -14.13 18.67
C GLY A 165 -3.24 -15.21 17.79
N PRO A 166 -3.94 -15.67 16.73
CA PRO A 166 -3.39 -16.62 15.76
C PRO A 166 -2.05 -16.16 15.19
N SER A 167 -1.13 -17.08 14.95
CA SER A 167 0.17 -16.71 14.37
C SER A 167 0.02 -16.09 12.98
N LEU A 168 0.85 -15.11 12.65
CA LEU A 168 0.88 -14.46 11.35
C LEU A 168 1.93 -15.13 10.46
N LYS A 169 1.51 -15.62 9.29
CA LYS A 169 2.39 -16.13 8.24
C LYS A 169 2.37 -15.16 7.06
N ILE A 170 3.54 -14.82 6.56
CA ILE A 170 3.72 -13.99 5.36
C ILE A 170 4.72 -14.67 4.44
N PHE A 171 4.31 -14.89 3.20
CA PHE A 171 5.20 -15.32 2.14
C PHE A 171 5.47 -14.12 1.22
N THR A 172 6.76 -13.78 1.02
CA THR A 172 7.16 -12.66 0.17
C THR A 172 8.41 -13.01 -0.64
N ASP A 173 8.49 -12.53 -1.87
CA ASP A 173 9.69 -12.64 -2.72
C ASP A 173 10.78 -11.63 -2.33
N GLY A 174 10.46 -10.68 -1.44
CA GLY A 174 11.40 -9.68 -0.97
C GLY A 174 11.71 -8.56 -1.97
N ALA A 175 10.91 -8.40 -3.02
CA ALA A 175 11.08 -7.33 -4.01
C ALA A 175 10.64 -5.95 -3.49
N ASN A 176 9.69 -5.92 -2.54
CA ASN A 176 9.22 -4.70 -1.86
C ASN A 176 9.31 -4.88 -0.33
N PRO A 177 10.54 -4.92 0.23
CA PRO A 177 10.74 -5.22 1.64
C PRO A 177 10.23 -4.12 2.58
N VAL A 178 10.25 -2.84 2.18
CA VAL A 178 9.64 -1.78 3.01
C VAL A 178 8.12 -1.97 3.09
N ARG A 179 7.46 -2.29 1.96
CA ARG A 179 6.02 -2.60 1.97
C ARG A 179 5.69 -3.77 2.90
N THR A 180 6.52 -4.81 2.89
CA THR A 180 6.37 -5.97 3.78
C THR A 180 6.46 -5.55 5.25
N VAL A 181 7.45 -4.73 5.63
CA VAL A 181 7.59 -4.21 7.00
C VAL A 181 6.34 -3.43 7.41
N LEU A 182 5.84 -2.55 6.53
CA LEU A 182 4.63 -1.78 6.77
C LEU A 182 3.41 -2.69 6.98
N ALA A 183 3.22 -3.70 6.15
CA ALA A 183 2.12 -4.66 6.28
C ALA A 183 2.14 -5.35 7.66
N VAL A 184 3.29 -5.91 8.07
CA VAL A 184 3.47 -6.53 9.39
C VAL A 184 3.20 -5.55 10.53
N TYR A 185 3.82 -4.38 10.47
CA TYR A 185 3.69 -3.36 11.50
C TYR A 185 2.23 -2.92 11.65
N SER A 186 1.53 -2.72 10.53
CA SER A 186 0.12 -2.32 10.53
C SER A 186 -0.77 -3.39 11.15
N MET A 187 -0.51 -4.68 10.90
CA MET A 187 -1.24 -5.78 11.54
C MET A 187 -1.06 -5.76 13.06
N VAL A 188 0.18 -5.63 13.55
CA VAL A 188 0.46 -5.64 14.99
C VAL A 188 -0.09 -4.41 15.69
N LEU A 189 0.08 -3.23 15.08
CA LEU A 189 -0.33 -1.97 15.71
C LEU A 189 -1.84 -1.73 15.60
N ASN A 190 -2.48 -2.06 14.49
CA ASN A 190 -3.88 -1.70 14.25
C ASN A 190 -4.84 -2.90 14.30
N GLY A 191 -4.40 -4.09 13.88
CA GLY A 191 -5.26 -5.27 13.74
C GLY A 191 -5.40 -6.05 15.03
N TYR A 192 -4.40 -6.89 15.31
CA TYR A 192 -4.34 -7.72 16.50
C TYR A 192 -2.89 -8.06 16.84
N SER A 193 -2.64 -8.66 18.02
CA SER A 193 -1.28 -9.08 18.40
C SER A 193 -1.07 -10.58 18.12
N PRO A 194 -0.33 -10.96 17.05
CA PRO A 194 -0.07 -12.36 16.72
C PRO A 194 0.90 -12.98 17.72
N SER A 195 0.59 -14.19 18.19
CA SER A 195 1.46 -14.95 19.11
C SER A 195 2.83 -15.29 18.51
N LYS A 196 2.91 -15.42 17.18
CA LYS A 196 4.14 -15.57 16.42
C LYS A 196 4.01 -14.86 15.08
N ILE A 197 5.11 -14.33 14.55
CA ILE A 197 5.19 -13.75 13.21
C ILE A 197 6.26 -14.53 12.44
N MET A 198 5.89 -15.06 11.28
CA MET A 198 6.73 -15.97 10.48
C MET A 198 6.86 -15.45 9.05
N LEU A 199 8.10 -15.28 8.59
CA LEU A 199 8.42 -14.81 7.25
C LEU A 199 8.98 -15.96 6.41
N PHE A 200 8.40 -16.18 5.24
CA PHE A 200 8.77 -17.23 4.29
C PHE A 200 9.21 -16.61 2.96
N GLY A 201 10.06 -17.33 2.23
CA GLY A 201 10.59 -16.90 0.92
C GLY A 201 12.05 -16.48 0.94
N GLU A 202 12.78 -16.76 2.04
CA GLU A 202 14.15 -16.25 2.24
C GLU A 202 15.16 -16.61 1.13
N HIS A 203 14.92 -17.68 0.37
CA HIS A 203 15.73 -18.09 -0.77
C HIS A 203 15.65 -17.12 -1.97
N GLN A 204 14.66 -16.22 -1.98
CA GLN A 204 14.43 -15.23 -3.04
C GLN A 204 14.99 -13.86 -2.68
N TRP A 205 15.32 -13.63 -1.40
CA TRP A 205 15.68 -12.32 -0.90
C TRP A 205 17.14 -11.98 -1.20
N SER A 206 17.39 -10.71 -1.51
CA SER A 206 18.75 -10.18 -1.51
C SER A 206 19.29 -10.03 -0.07
N GLU A 207 20.59 -9.80 0.05
CA GLU A 207 21.23 -9.55 1.35
C GLU A 207 20.69 -8.27 2.00
N GLU A 208 20.39 -7.24 1.19
CA GLU A 208 19.81 -5.98 1.64
C GLU A 208 18.40 -6.18 2.21
N THR A 209 17.54 -6.93 1.51
CA THR A 209 16.20 -7.28 2.00
C THR A 209 16.27 -8.03 3.32
N ARG A 210 17.15 -9.05 3.40
CA ARG A 210 17.36 -9.82 4.64
C ARG A 210 17.83 -8.92 5.78
N SER A 211 18.80 -8.05 5.52
CA SER A 211 19.32 -7.09 6.50
C SER A 211 18.23 -6.15 6.99
N LEU A 212 17.39 -5.62 6.09
CA LEU A 212 16.27 -4.76 6.48
C LEU A 212 15.27 -5.48 7.38
N PHE A 213 14.89 -6.72 7.03
CA PHE A 213 13.98 -7.53 7.85
C PHE A 213 14.56 -7.83 9.22
N LEU A 214 15.83 -8.21 9.33
CA LEU A 214 16.48 -8.46 10.62
C LEU A 214 16.52 -7.20 11.51
N ARG A 215 16.73 -6.02 10.90
CA ARG A 215 16.77 -4.75 11.63
C ARG A 215 15.39 -4.27 12.06
N CYS A 216 14.39 -4.34 11.17
CA CYS A 216 13.06 -3.81 11.42
C CYS A 216 12.12 -4.81 12.10
N MET A 217 12.30 -6.11 11.87
CA MET A 217 11.44 -7.17 12.41
C MET A 217 12.25 -8.20 13.19
N PRO A 218 13.06 -7.79 14.20
CA PRO A 218 13.88 -8.74 14.99
C PRO A 218 13.05 -9.70 15.85
N PHE A 219 11.73 -9.51 15.90
CA PHE A 219 10.76 -10.37 16.58
C PHE A 219 10.13 -11.42 15.65
N ALA A 220 10.32 -11.30 14.33
CA ALA A 220 9.77 -12.23 13.36
C ALA A 220 10.75 -13.39 13.13
N GLU A 221 10.23 -14.61 13.02
CA GLU A 221 11.00 -15.79 12.69
C GLU A 221 11.10 -15.91 11.16
N ILE A 222 12.32 -15.86 10.62
CA ILE A 222 12.57 -16.17 9.22
C ILE A 222 12.67 -17.69 9.09
N ILE A 223 11.81 -18.28 8.27
CA ILE A 223 11.74 -19.72 8.08
C ILE A 223 12.54 -20.13 6.86
N ASP A 224 13.51 -21.02 7.08
CA ASP A 224 14.34 -21.56 6.01
C ASP A 224 13.49 -22.30 4.99
N THR A 225 13.71 -22.00 3.71
CA THR A 225 13.00 -22.64 2.61
C THR A 225 13.25 -24.15 2.58
N SER A 226 14.45 -24.57 2.98
CA SER A 226 14.83 -25.98 3.08
C SER A 226 13.95 -26.72 4.10
N ALA A 227 13.64 -26.13 5.25
CA ALA A 227 12.79 -26.74 6.28
C ALA A 227 11.37 -27.01 5.76
N LEU A 228 10.80 -26.07 5.00
CA LEU A 228 9.51 -26.27 4.34
C LEU A 228 9.57 -27.38 3.27
N CYS A 229 10.62 -27.39 2.45
CA CYS A 229 10.85 -28.46 1.47
C CYS A 229 10.97 -29.85 2.11
N TRP A 230 11.64 -29.95 3.27
CA TRP A 230 11.69 -31.17 4.07
C TRP A 230 10.29 -31.60 4.54
N ALA A 231 9.48 -30.69 5.08
CA ALA A 231 8.11 -30.98 5.51
C ALA A 231 7.22 -31.48 4.35
N ILE A 232 7.36 -30.90 3.15
CA ILE A 232 6.65 -31.35 1.95
C ILE A 232 7.11 -32.77 1.54
N CYS A 233 8.41 -33.04 1.60
CA CYS A 233 8.97 -34.34 1.24
C CYS A 233 8.56 -35.43 2.24
N ASP A 234 8.54 -35.11 3.54
CA ASP A 234 8.11 -36.02 4.60
C ASP A 234 6.62 -36.40 4.47
N ALA A 235 5.79 -35.46 3.98
CA ALA A 235 4.41 -35.74 3.61
C ALA A 235 4.25 -36.65 2.37
N GLY A 236 5.35 -37.06 1.73
CA GLY A 236 5.38 -38.03 0.64
C GLY A 236 5.28 -37.44 -0.77
N ALA A 237 5.48 -36.12 -0.95
CA ALA A 237 5.32 -35.46 -2.25
C ALA A 237 6.58 -34.71 -2.72
N LYS A 238 7.65 -35.45 -3.03
CA LYS A 238 8.90 -34.86 -3.56
C LYS A 238 8.68 -34.00 -4.82
N ALA A 239 7.77 -34.41 -5.70
CA ALA A 239 7.43 -33.62 -6.89
C ALA A 239 6.83 -32.24 -6.54
N LEU A 240 6.08 -32.14 -5.44
CA LEU A 240 5.47 -30.90 -4.99
C LEU A 240 6.53 -29.90 -4.51
N SER A 241 7.60 -30.37 -3.86
CA SER A 241 8.72 -29.50 -3.47
C SER A 241 9.36 -28.85 -4.70
N ASN A 242 9.54 -29.58 -5.81
CA ASN A 242 10.04 -29.00 -7.06
C ASN A 242 9.09 -27.94 -7.63
N PHE A 243 7.76 -28.19 -7.59
CA PHE A 243 6.78 -27.21 -8.03
C PHE A 243 6.78 -25.94 -7.16
N ALA A 244 6.89 -26.10 -5.85
CA ALA A 244 6.97 -24.98 -4.92
C ALA A 244 8.17 -24.07 -5.23
N MET A 245 9.34 -24.65 -5.52
CA MET A 245 10.53 -23.87 -5.88
C MET A 245 10.44 -23.14 -7.22
N GLN A 246 9.50 -23.53 -8.10
CA GLN A 246 9.33 -22.94 -9.44
C GLN A 246 8.18 -21.93 -9.52
N ALA A 247 7.24 -21.99 -8.58
CA ALA A 247 6.00 -21.23 -8.63
C ALA A 247 5.65 -20.69 -7.23
N TRP A 248 5.69 -19.37 -7.08
CA TRP A 248 5.48 -18.68 -5.81
C TRP A 248 4.11 -19.00 -5.17
N TRP A 249 3.06 -19.15 -5.99
CA TRP A 249 1.71 -19.47 -5.50
C TRP A 249 1.62 -20.92 -4.98
N VAL A 250 2.41 -21.84 -5.54
CA VAL A 250 2.53 -23.21 -5.00
C VAL A 250 3.28 -23.18 -3.68
N MET A 251 4.38 -22.42 -3.60
CA MET A 251 5.12 -22.24 -2.35
C MET A 251 4.23 -21.66 -1.24
N LYS A 252 3.46 -20.61 -1.55
CA LYS A 252 2.52 -19.98 -0.61
C LYS A 252 1.46 -20.96 -0.10
N ALA A 253 0.85 -21.75 -0.98
CA ALA A 253 -0.05 -22.82 -0.56
C ALA A 253 0.67 -23.85 0.35
N CYS A 254 1.91 -24.22 0.02
CA CYS A 254 2.68 -25.13 0.87
C CYS A 254 2.98 -24.55 2.25
N VAL A 255 3.28 -23.24 2.36
CA VAL A 255 3.42 -22.56 3.66
C VAL A 255 2.16 -22.73 4.49
N ALA A 256 0.99 -22.57 3.88
CA ALA A 256 -0.29 -22.70 4.56
C ALA A 256 -0.52 -24.12 5.11
N PHE A 257 -0.16 -25.16 4.36
CA PHE A 257 -0.50 -26.55 4.70
C PHE A 257 0.58 -27.37 5.41
N PHE A 258 1.87 -27.04 5.25
CA PHE A 258 2.98 -27.85 5.76
C PHE A 258 3.81 -27.19 6.85
N SER A 259 3.58 -25.91 7.15
CA SER A 259 4.27 -25.21 8.23
C SER A 259 3.39 -25.10 9.47
N ASP A 260 3.95 -25.40 10.64
CA ASP A 260 3.31 -25.12 11.93
C ASP A 260 3.45 -23.63 12.32
N PRO A 261 2.49 -23.06 13.07
CA PRO A 261 1.29 -23.71 13.59
C PRO A 261 0.20 -23.88 12.54
N ARG A 262 -0.76 -24.77 12.84
CA ARG A 262 -1.91 -25.10 11.98
C ARG A 262 -3.08 -24.13 12.11
N GLU A 263 -3.10 -23.32 13.17
CA GLU A 263 -4.01 -22.17 13.31
C GLU A 263 -3.22 -20.88 13.10
N PHE A 264 -3.60 -20.10 12.09
CA PHE A 264 -2.86 -18.92 11.70
C PHE A 264 -3.71 -17.94 10.89
N CYS A 265 -3.23 -16.69 10.82
CA CYS A 265 -3.56 -15.71 9.81
C CYS A 265 -2.50 -15.79 8.70
N MET A 266 -2.92 -15.90 7.44
CA MET A 266 -2.06 -15.65 6.27
C MET A 266 -2.34 -14.24 5.76
N MET A 267 -1.29 -13.51 5.43
CA MET A 267 -1.40 -12.16 4.89
C MET A 267 -0.37 -11.93 3.79
N ASP A 268 -0.80 -11.32 2.69
CA ASP A 268 0.08 -10.83 1.63
C ASP A 268 0.80 -9.53 2.04
N ASP A 269 1.95 -9.28 1.42
CA ASP A 269 2.80 -8.14 1.74
C ASP A 269 2.24 -6.78 1.29
N ASP A 270 1.08 -6.78 0.63
CA ASP A 270 0.36 -5.61 0.11
C ASP A 270 -1.03 -5.46 0.76
N VAL A 271 -1.20 -5.99 1.97
CA VAL A 271 -2.35 -5.72 2.84
C VAL A 271 -1.95 -4.70 3.90
N PHE A 272 -2.62 -3.55 3.92
CA PHE A 272 -2.47 -2.55 4.97
C PHE A 272 -3.65 -2.63 5.93
N VAL A 273 -3.37 -2.87 7.21
CA VAL A 273 -4.39 -2.94 8.27
C VAL A 273 -4.55 -1.55 8.89
N LEU A 274 -5.75 -0.99 8.80
CA LEU A 274 -6.06 0.39 9.21
C LEU A 274 -6.90 0.47 10.49
N GLY A 275 -7.44 -0.65 10.95
CA GLY A 275 -8.22 -0.72 12.18
C GLY A 275 -8.32 -2.15 12.72
N SER A 276 -9.04 -2.29 13.85
CA SER A 276 -9.22 -3.57 14.54
C SER A 276 -9.85 -4.63 13.61
N VAL A 277 -9.31 -5.84 13.70
CA VAL A 277 -9.82 -7.05 13.04
C VAL A 277 -10.46 -8.03 14.03
N GLU A 278 -10.86 -7.56 15.21
CA GLU A 278 -11.49 -8.36 16.26
C GLU A 278 -12.72 -9.13 15.76
N ASP A 279 -13.51 -8.54 14.86
CA ASP A 279 -14.66 -9.20 14.22
C ASP A 279 -14.25 -10.43 13.38
N ALA A 280 -13.08 -10.41 12.73
CA ALA A 280 -12.53 -11.59 12.08
C ALA A 280 -12.05 -12.64 13.08
N LEU A 281 -11.51 -12.23 14.23
CA LEU A 281 -11.08 -13.15 15.29
C LEU A 281 -12.28 -13.84 15.96
N ASP A 282 -13.35 -13.09 16.22
CA ASP A 282 -14.62 -13.61 16.74
C ASP A 282 -15.23 -14.63 15.77
N ALA A 283 -15.21 -14.32 14.46
CA ALA A 283 -15.61 -15.27 13.43
C ALA A 283 -14.71 -16.53 13.45
N PHE A 284 -13.40 -16.37 13.61
CA PHE A 284 -12.44 -17.48 13.58
C PHE A 284 -12.53 -18.39 14.81
N ALA A 285 -13.10 -17.92 15.91
CA ALA A 285 -13.44 -18.74 17.07
C ALA A 285 -14.48 -19.83 16.75
N THR A 286 -15.31 -19.63 15.72
CA THR A 286 -16.42 -20.54 15.37
C THR A 286 -16.28 -21.18 13.97
N ALA A 287 -15.50 -20.57 13.09
CA ALA A 287 -15.22 -21.04 11.74
C ALA A 287 -13.83 -21.68 11.63
N ASP A 288 -13.64 -22.54 10.62
CA ASP A 288 -12.34 -23.15 10.28
C ASP A 288 -11.60 -22.35 9.19
N LEU A 289 -12.32 -21.49 8.46
CA LEU A 289 -11.77 -20.53 7.51
C LEU A 289 -12.55 -19.22 7.58
N VAL A 290 -11.86 -18.11 7.80
CA VAL A 290 -12.39 -16.74 7.71
C VAL A 290 -11.56 -15.98 6.70
N TYR A 291 -12.17 -15.34 5.71
CA TYR A 291 -11.43 -14.77 4.58
C TYR A 291 -11.98 -13.44 4.09
N GLN A 292 -11.10 -12.59 3.58
CA GLN A 292 -11.49 -11.42 2.81
C GLN A 292 -12.09 -11.84 1.45
N ALA A 293 -13.16 -11.19 1.01
CA ALA A 293 -13.83 -11.52 -0.24
C ALA A 293 -13.08 -11.04 -1.49
N ASP A 294 -13.12 -11.84 -2.56
CA ASP A 294 -12.72 -11.52 -3.94
C ASP A 294 -13.96 -11.46 -4.87
N LEU A 295 -13.72 -11.34 -6.18
CA LEU A 295 -14.63 -11.76 -7.23
C LEU A 295 -14.96 -13.25 -7.10
N ASP A 296 -16.15 -13.62 -7.55
CA ASP A 296 -16.54 -15.03 -7.56
C ASP A 296 -15.85 -15.77 -8.70
N HIS A 297 -14.98 -16.71 -8.31
CA HIS A 297 -14.22 -17.60 -9.18
C HIS A 297 -14.60 -19.07 -8.98
N GLY A 298 -15.74 -19.35 -8.32
CA GLY A 298 -16.15 -20.71 -7.95
C GLY A 298 -16.19 -21.70 -9.13
N ASP A 299 -16.66 -21.26 -10.31
CA ASP A 299 -16.67 -22.11 -11.50
C ASP A 299 -15.27 -22.45 -12.02
N ALA A 300 -14.32 -21.51 -11.93
CA ALA A 300 -12.93 -21.74 -12.31
C ALA A 300 -12.28 -22.71 -11.32
N TYR A 301 -12.51 -22.53 -10.02
CA TYR A 301 -12.02 -23.42 -8.97
C TYR A 301 -12.54 -24.85 -9.15
N ALA A 302 -13.86 -25.01 -9.30
CA ALA A 302 -14.49 -26.31 -9.51
C ALA A 302 -13.95 -27.03 -10.75
N ARG A 303 -13.67 -26.29 -11.83
CA ARG A 303 -13.10 -26.85 -13.06
C ARG A 303 -11.66 -27.33 -12.87
N VAL A 304 -10.80 -26.50 -12.27
CA VAL A 304 -9.38 -26.82 -12.05
C VAL A 304 -9.24 -28.00 -11.08
N TRP A 305 -10.01 -27.98 -10.00
CA TRP A 305 -9.97 -29.00 -8.94
C TRP A 305 -10.98 -30.14 -9.15
N ARG A 306 -11.57 -30.22 -10.34
CA ARG A 306 -12.42 -31.31 -10.85
C ARG A 306 -13.55 -31.72 -9.90
N LEU A 307 -14.21 -30.73 -9.30
CA LEU A 307 -15.42 -30.98 -8.52
C LEU A 307 -16.60 -31.34 -9.44
N PRO A 308 -17.44 -32.32 -9.08
CA PRO A 308 -18.66 -32.61 -9.83
C PRO A 308 -19.62 -31.39 -9.79
N GLN A 309 -20.05 -30.88 -10.96
CA GLN A 309 -20.86 -29.65 -11.12
C GLN A 309 -22.39 -29.88 -11.17
N PRO A 310 -23.27 -28.86 -10.96
CA PRO A 310 -23.00 -27.49 -10.50
C PRO A 310 -23.78 -27.08 -9.23
N GLY A 311 -23.06 -26.59 -8.24
CA GLY A 311 -23.59 -25.67 -7.22
C GLY A 311 -22.56 -24.56 -7.04
N ARG A 312 -23.02 -23.34 -6.78
CA ARG A 312 -22.12 -22.21 -6.45
C ARG A 312 -21.27 -22.62 -5.24
N LEU A 313 -19.94 -22.65 -5.41
CA LEU A 313 -19.05 -22.84 -4.27
C LEU A 313 -19.27 -21.67 -3.32
N ASN A 314 -19.66 -21.96 -2.08
CA ASN A 314 -19.83 -20.94 -1.03
C ASN A 314 -18.53 -20.17 -0.76
N THR A 315 -17.38 -20.82 -0.97
CA THR A 315 -16.03 -20.24 -0.93
C THR A 315 -15.56 -19.72 -2.29
N GLY A 316 -16.44 -19.56 -3.27
CA GLY A 316 -16.11 -19.12 -4.62
C GLY A 316 -15.46 -17.73 -4.69
N ARG A 317 -15.66 -16.91 -3.65
CA ARG A 317 -15.06 -15.58 -3.47
C ARG A 317 -13.85 -15.58 -2.53
N PHE A 318 -13.23 -16.72 -2.27
CA PHE A 318 -12.07 -16.80 -1.38
C PHE A 318 -10.88 -16.00 -1.93
N ASN A 319 -10.41 -15.00 -1.20
CA ASN A 319 -9.16 -14.30 -1.50
C ASN A 319 -8.02 -14.83 -0.61
N ALA A 320 -6.89 -15.23 -1.21
CA ALA A 320 -5.72 -15.69 -0.46
C ALA A 320 -4.82 -14.57 0.08
N GLY A 321 -5.20 -13.30 -0.06
CA GLY A 321 -4.41 -12.16 0.41
C GLY A 321 -4.56 -11.88 1.90
N LEU A 322 -5.72 -12.19 2.49
CA LEU A 322 -5.92 -12.11 3.95
C LEU A 322 -6.96 -13.13 4.39
N TYR A 323 -6.54 -14.11 5.20
CA TYR A 323 -7.45 -15.10 5.77
C TYR A 323 -6.90 -15.73 7.05
N TRP A 324 -7.80 -16.21 7.90
CA TRP A 324 -7.53 -17.04 9.07
C TRP A 324 -7.96 -18.46 8.78
N MET A 325 -7.09 -19.43 9.07
CA MET A 325 -7.33 -20.82 8.75
C MET A 325 -6.92 -21.74 9.90
N ARG A 326 -7.77 -22.75 10.15
CA ARG A 326 -7.47 -23.92 10.97
C ARG A 326 -7.24 -25.12 10.06
N ASN A 327 -5.98 -25.43 9.82
CA ASN A 327 -5.59 -26.55 8.97
C ASN A 327 -5.70 -27.89 9.73
N ASN A 328 -6.87 -28.53 9.64
CA ASN A 328 -7.12 -29.84 10.23
C ASN A 328 -6.83 -31.01 9.26
N PHE A 329 -6.28 -30.73 8.08
CA PHE A 329 -6.07 -31.77 7.07
C PHE A 329 -4.79 -32.57 7.35
N SER A 330 -4.77 -33.81 6.83
CA SER A 330 -3.57 -34.63 6.80
C SER A 330 -2.60 -34.06 5.77
N ALA A 331 -1.36 -33.78 6.18
CA ALA A 331 -0.33 -33.26 5.27
C ALA A 331 -0.15 -34.19 4.06
N ARG A 332 -0.19 -35.50 4.26
CA ARG A 332 -0.10 -36.50 3.17
C ARG A 332 -1.27 -36.43 2.19
N GLU A 333 -2.48 -36.21 2.68
CA GLU A 333 -3.67 -36.08 1.83
C GLU A 333 -3.61 -34.81 0.99
N ILE A 334 -3.25 -33.68 1.61
CA ILE A 334 -3.09 -32.41 0.92
C ILE A 334 -2.00 -32.49 -0.13
N ALA A 335 -0.85 -33.08 0.21
CA ALA A 335 0.26 -33.26 -0.72
C ALA A 335 -0.16 -34.08 -1.94
N HIS A 336 -0.92 -35.17 -1.72
CA HIS A 336 -1.47 -35.98 -2.80
C HIS A 336 -2.47 -35.21 -3.67
N ARG A 337 -3.34 -34.38 -3.08
CA ARG A 337 -4.28 -33.53 -3.86
C ARG A 337 -3.53 -32.48 -4.69
N MET A 338 -2.55 -31.79 -4.11
CA MET A 338 -1.79 -30.73 -4.77
C MET A 338 -1.04 -31.24 -6.02
N VAL A 339 -0.56 -32.48 -6.02
CA VAL A 339 0.14 -33.05 -7.19
C VAL A 339 -0.80 -33.52 -8.32
N GLN A 340 -2.11 -33.63 -8.08
CA GLN A 340 -3.08 -34.05 -9.11
C GLN A 340 -3.34 -32.97 -10.16
N VAL A 341 -3.08 -31.71 -9.82
CA VAL A 341 -3.28 -30.56 -10.71
C VAL A 341 -1.93 -29.92 -11.00
N ALA A 342 -1.48 -29.98 -12.25
CA ALA A 342 -0.23 -29.35 -12.65
C ALA A 342 -0.33 -27.81 -12.48
N PRO A 343 0.62 -27.17 -11.78
CA PRO A 343 0.59 -25.72 -11.60
C PRO A 343 0.95 -24.98 -12.89
N ARG A 344 1.82 -25.55 -13.72
CA ARG A 344 2.24 -24.94 -15.00
C ARG A 344 1.07 -24.95 -15.99
N GLY A 345 0.75 -23.79 -16.55
CA GLY A 345 -0.36 -23.62 -17.49
C GLY A 345 -1.73 -23.49 -16.84
N THR A 346 -1.80 -23.56 -15.51
CA THR A 346 -3.02 -23.25 -14.74
C THR A 346 -2.95 -21.80 -14.27
N TRP A 347 -4.08 -21.09 -14.36
CA TRP A 347 -4.18 -19.75 -13.78
C TRP A 347 -3.90 -19.81 -12.27
N HIS A 348 -2.89 -19.07 -11.80
CA HIS A 348 -2.36 -19.17 -10.44
C HIS A 348 -3.45 -19.00 -9.36
N VAL A 349 -4.40 -18.06 -9.55
CA VAL A 349 -5.54 -17.84 -8.66
C VAL A 349 -6.39 -19.11 -8.56
N ALA A 350 -6.78 -19.71 -9.68
CA ALA A 350 -7.58 -20.93 -9.67
C ALA A 350 -6.82 -22.15 -9.12
N TRP A 351 -5.49 -22.14 -9.13
CA TRP A 351 -4.69 -23.19 -8.50
C TRP A 351 -4.62 -22.99 -6.98
N GLU A 352 -4.04 -21.89 -6.49
CA GLU A 352 -3.81 -21.67 -5.05
C GLU A 352 -5.11 -21.38 -4.30
N GLN A 353 -5.83 -20.32 -4.68
CA GLN A 353 -7.10 -19.96 -4.03
C GLN A 353 -8.12 -21.07 -4.23
N GLY A 354 -8.19 -21.63 -5.44
CA GLY A 354 -9.11 -22.72 -5.75
C GLY A 354 -8.87 -23.99 -4.93
N LEU A 355 -7.62 -24.30 -4.56
CA LEU A 355 -7.32 -25.44 -3.68
C LEU A 355 -7.95 -25.23 -2.31
N ILE A 356 -7.69 -24.08 -1.69
CA ILE A 356 -8.17 -23.74 -0.35
C ILE A 356 -9.70 -23.64 -0.37
N ALA A 357 -10.26 -22.90 -1.33
CA ALA A 357 -11.70 -22.77 -1.50
C ALA A 357 -12.39 -24.14 -1.62
N THR A 358 -11.83 -25.05 -2.42
CA THR A 358 -12.37 -26.40 -2.62
C THR A 358 -12.30 -27.25 -1.36
N LEU A 359 -11.19 -27.21 -0.62
CA LEU A 359 -11.01 -27.98 0.60
C LEU A 359 -11.99 -27.56 1.70
N PHE A 360 -12.30 -26.27 1.78
CA PHE A 360 -13.18 -25.70 2.79
C PHE A 360 -14.64 -25.52 2.32
N ALA A 361 -14.98 -25.89 1.09
CA ALA A 361 -16.32 -25.67 0.54
C ALA A 361 -17.45 -26.31 1.37
N ALA A 362 -17.19 -27.45 2.02
CA ALA A 362 -18.15 -28.12 2.91
C ALA A 362 -17.94 -27.81 4.40
N GLY A 363 -16.95 -26.96 4.73
CA GLY A 363 -16.56 -26.65 6.10
C GLY A 363 -17.32 -25.47 6.71
N ARG A 364 -17.00 -25.15 7.96
CA ARG A 364 -17.46 -23.91 8.61
C ARG A 364 -16.61 -22.76 8.09
N THR A 365 -17.16 -21.98 7.17
CA THR A 365 -16.47 -20.85 6.55
C THR A 365 -17.24 -19.56 6.77
N LEU A 366 -16.52 -18.44 6.86
CA LEU A 366 -17.11 -17.11 6.95
C LEU A 366 -16.38 -16.14 6.03
N GLU A 367 -17.16 -15.47 5.18
CA GLU A 367 -16.70 -14.38 4.34
C GLU A 367 -16.79 -13.06 5.10
N LEU A 368 -15.70 -12.30 5.13
CA LEU A 368 -15.66 -10.98 5.76
C LEU A 368 -16.32 -9.93 4.86
N PRO A 369 -16.99 -8.91 5.45
CA PRO A 369 -17.70 -7.90 4.68
C PRO A 369 -16.72 -7.05 3.85
N SER A 370 -16.90 -7.04 2.53
CA SER A 370 -16.01 -6.33 1.59
C SER A 370 -16.00 -4.81 1.76
N GLN A 371 -17.00 -4.25 2.43
CA GLN A 371 -17.07 -2.82 2.78
C GLN A 371 -16.11 -2.45 3.92
N ARG A 372 -15.68 -3.43 4.72
CA ARG A 372 -14.73 -3.23 5.84
C ARG A 372 -13.36 -3.83 5.53
N TYR A 373 -13.31 -5.00 4.89
CA TYR A 373 -12.09 -5.66 4.44
C TYR A 373 -11.93 -5.40 2.94
N PHE A 374 -11.40 -4.23 2.64
CA PHE A 374 -11.58 -3.60 1.35
C PHE A 374 -10.60 -4.11 0.29
N TYR A 375 -11.11 -4.31 -0.93
CA TYR A 375 -10.36 -4.77 -2.08
C TYR A 375 -10.50 -3.77 -3.24
N PRO A 376 -9.58 -2.78 -3.37
CA PRO A 376 -9.73 -1.66 -4.29
C PRO A 376 -9.80 -2.02 -5.77
N LEU A 377 -9.42 -3.25 -6.16
CA LEU A 377 -9.50 -3.70 -7.55
C LEU A 377 -10.89 -3.51 -8.17
N LEU A 378 -11.94 -3.63 -7.34
CA LEU A 378 -13.33 -3.61 -7.81
C LEU A 378 -13.95 -2.22 -7.82
N ASP A 379 -13.71 -1.46 -6.75
CA ASP A 379 -14.44 -0.22 -6.48
C ASP A 379 -13.55 1.03 -6.55
N GLY A 380 -12.22 0.84 -6.64
CA GLY A 380 -11.23 1.89 -6.51
C GLY A 380 -11.10 2.40 -5.07
N LEU A 381 -9.88 2.77 -4.66
CA LEU A 381 -9.68 3.40 -3.35
C LEU A 381 -10.07 4.89 -3.44
N PRO A 382 -10.89 5.44 -2.52
CA PRO A 382 -11.21 6.87 -2.51
C PRO A 382 -9.93 7.72 -2.45
N GLY A 383 -9.74 8.59 -3.44
CA GLY A 383 -8.53 9.40 -3.57
C GLY A 383 -7.29 8.64 -4.07
N GLY A 384 -7.39 7.35 -4.38
CA GLY A 384 -6.27 6.51 -4.81
C GLY A 384 -5.29 6.15 -3.68
N MET A 385 -4.29 5.32 -4.00
CA MET A 385 -3.31 4.78 -3.04
C MET A 385 -2.59 5.85 -2.20
N LEU A 386 -2.39 7.06 -2.72
CA LEU A 386 -1.71 8.15 -2.02
C LEU A 386 -2.64 9.32 -1.68
N GLY A 387 -3.96 9.20 -1.88
CA GLY A 387 -4.92 10.24 -1.50
C GLY A 387 -5.88 9.82 -0.40
N TYR A 388 -6.04 8.51 -0.16
CA TYR A 388 -6.82 8.02 0.97
C TYR A 388 -6.25 8.56 2.29
N ASP A 389 -7.13 8.96 3.20
CA ASP A 389 -6.74 9.41 4.54
C ASP A 389 -6.49 8.22 5.45
N TYR A 390 -5.31 7.60 5.36
CA TYR A 390 -5.01 6.39 6.13
C TYR A 390 -5.06 6.61 7.63
N ARG A 391 -4.64 7.78 8.10
CA ARG A 391 -4.61 8.15 9.51
C ARG A 391 -6.01 8.21 10.12
N ASN A 392 -6.92 8.94 9.45
CA ASN A 392 -8.28 9.11 9.97
C ASN A 392 -9.24 8.00 9.53
N ASN A 393 -8.86 7.25 8.49
CA ASN A 393 -9.61 6.12 7.93
C ASN A 393 -11.13 6.41 7.80
N PRO A 394 -11.53 7.43 7.02
CA PRO A 394 -12.90 7.95 7.00
C PRO A 394 -13.93 6.94 6.52
N CYS A 395 -13.53 5.93 5.75
CA CYS A 395 -14.41 4.85 5.31
C CYS A 395 -14.52 3.71 6.34
N GLY A 396 -13.75 3.75 7.43
CA GLY A 396 -13.79 2.73 8.48
C GLY A 396 -13.30 1.36 8.03
N PHE A 397 -12.36 1.30 7.08
CA PHE A 397 -11.80 0.04 6.60
C PHE A 397 -10.98 -0.63 7.72
N ALA A 398 -11.18 -1.91 7.98
CA ALA A 398 -10.26 -2.68 8.81
C ALA A 398 -8.96 -2.94 8.03
N THR A 399 -9.08 -3.26 6.74
CA THR A 399 -7.93 -3.52 5.85
C THR A 399 -8.16 -2.96 4.46
N VAL A 400 -7.06 -2.70 3.76
CA VAL A 400 -7.02 -2.44 2.32
C VAL A 400 -6.01 -3.40 1.70
N HIS A 401 -6.45 -4.27 0.79
CA HIS A 401 -5.61 -5.25 0.10
C HIS A 401 -5.40 -4.84 -1.36
N TYR A 402 -4.17 -4.57 -1.78
CA TYR A 402 -3.85 -4.09 -3.14
C TYR A 402 -3.65 -5.22 -4.17
N GLY A 403 -4.11 -6.43 -3.89
CA GLY A 403 -4.04 -7.56 -4.79
C GLY A 403 -4.76 -7.32 -6.13
N GLY A 404 -4.27 -7.98 -7.17
CA GLY A 404 -4.84 -7.93 -8.53
C GLY A 404 -4.74 -6.59 -9.26
N LEU A 405 -4.35 -5.50 -8.59
CA LEU A 405 -4.08 -4.22 -9.24
C LEU A 405 -2.85 -4.34 -10.15
N PRO A 406 -2.86 -3.72 -11.34
CA PRO A 406 -1.66 -3.61 -12.19
C PRO A 406 -0.48 -2.96 -11.46
N GLU A 407 -0.79 -2.09 -10.49
CA GLU A 407 0.17 -1.35 -9.70
C GLU A 407 -0.17 -1.50 -8.22
N LYS A 408 0.79 -2.01 -7.45
CA LYS A 408 0.75 -2.12 -5.99
C LYS A 408 1.55 -0.97 -5.38
N PRO A 409 1.35 -0.63 -4.08
CA PRO A 409 2.24 0.31 -3.41
C PRO A 409 3.70 -0.14 -3.57
N SER A 410 4.58 0.77 -3.99
CA SER A 410 6.02 0.52 -4.01
C SER A 410 6.63 0.76 -2.62
N ASP A 411 7.89 0.37 -2.41
CA ASP A 411 8.62 0.69 -1.18
C ASP A 411 8.68 2.19 -0.88
N THR A 412 8.86 3.02 -1.91
CA THR A 412 8.82 4.48 -1.78
C THR A 412 7.45 4.96 -1.27
N MET A 413 6.36 4.42 -1.82
CA MET A 413 5.01 4.75 -1.37
C MET A 413 4.76 4.25 0.04
N ALA A 414 5.17 3.02 0.36
CA ALA A 414 5.06 2.47 1.70
C ALA A 414 5.81 3.33 2.74
N LEU A 415 7.00 3.86 2.42
CA LEU A 415 7.70 4.81 3.29
C LEU A 415 6.90 6.10 3.52
N TRP A 416 6.27 6.64 2.48
CA TRP A 416 5.45 7.84 2.62
C TRP A 416 4.20 7.61 3.45
N LEU A 417 3.58 6.43 3.30
CA LEU A 417 2.36 6.05 3.98
C LEU A 417 2.59 5.53 5.41
N ALA A 418 3.83 5.14 5.76
CA ALA A 418 4.12 4.48 7.03
C ALA A 418 3.61 5.27 8.25
N ASP A 419 3.84 6.59 8.29
CA ASP A 419 3.40 7.42 9.42
C ASP A 419 1.87 7.60 9.50
N GLU A 420 1.17 7.49 8.38
CA GLU A 420 -0.29 7.61 8.33
C GLU A 420 -0.97 6.29 8.65
N VAL A 421 -0.42 5.17 8.15
CA VAL A 421 -0.95 3.83 8.40
C VAL A 421 -0.66 3.38 9.84
N LEU A 422 0.53 3.66 10.38
CA LEU A 422 0.96 3.11 11.68
C LEU A 422 0.51 3.94 12.89
N ARG A 423 0.16 5.22 12.69
CA ARG A 423 -0.40 6.09 13.75
C ARG A 423 -1.93 6.12 13.64
N SER A 424 -2.60 5.06 14.04
CA SER A 424 -4.05 5.05 14.19
C SER A 424 -4.47 5.68 15.53
N ASN A 425 -5.68 6.24 15.59
CA ASN A 425 -6.20 7.17 16.61
C ASN A 425 -6.37 6.61 18.05
N ASP A 426 -5.83 5.43 18.37
CA ASP A 426 -5.89 4.88 19.74
C ASP A 426 -5.12 5.73 20.77
N GLU A 427 -4.21 6.61 20.34
CA GLU A 427 -3.57 7.58 21.25
C GLU A 427 -4.49 8.74 21.66
N GLN A 428 -5.56 9.05 20.93
CA GLN A 428 -6.53 10.08 21.34
C GLN A 428 -7.51 9.59 22.41
N CYS A 429 -7.74 8.28 22.54
CA CYS A 429 -8.62 7.73 23.57
C CYS A 429 -7.94 7.65 24.96
N ARG A 430 -6.64 7.94 25.05
CA ARG A 430 -5.88 7.96 26.33
C ARG A 430 -5.53 9.36 26.85
N GLN A 431 -5.87 10.44 26.15
CA GLN A 431 -5.60 11.81 26.58
C GLN A 431 -6.75 12.50 27.35
N THR A 432 -7.77 11.76 27.78
CA THR A 432 -8.79 12.23 28.73
C THR A 432 -8.54 11.77 30.17
N ALA A 433 -7.39 11.16 30.46
CA ALA A 433 -6.92 11.01 31.84
C ALA A 433 -6.13 12.27 32.24
N GLU A 434 -6.61 12.92 33.29
CA GLU A 434 -6.16 14.20 33.86
C GLU A 434 -4.63 14.37 33.97
N PRO A 435 -4.11 15.61 33.91
CA PRO A 435 -2.68 15.87 34.08
C PRO A 435 -2.27 15.55 35.52
N VAL A 436 -1.41 14.53 35.68
CA VAL A 436 -0.72 14.31 36.95
C VAL A 436 0.24 15.48 37.17
N SER A 437 -0.08 16.24 38.22
CA SER A 437 0.69 17.31 38.85
C SER A 437 2.20 17.11 38.76
N SER A 438 2.87 18.11 38.20
CA SER A 438 4.31 18.32 38.28
C SER A 438 4.74 18.52 39.74
N GLY A 439 5.24 17.48 40.39
CA GLY A 439 5.82 17.61 41.72
C GLY A 439 6.08 16.27 42.35
N GLU A 440 7.12 15.56 41.88
CA GLU A 440 7.85 14.50 42.61
C GLU A 440 8.91 13.88 41.69
N PHE A 441 9.98 14.62 41.39
CA PHE A 441 11.24 14.06 40.93
C PHE A 441 12.38 15.05 41.26
N GLN A 442 12.59 15.28 42.55
CA GLN A 442 13.84 15.80 43.10
C GLN A 442 14.10 15.09 44.43
N ALA A 443 15.35 14.68 44.62
CA ALA A 443 15.88 13.76 45.64
C ALA A 443 15.58 12.29 45.29
N GLU A 444 16.54 11.38 45.19
CA GLU A 444 17.82 11.23 45.85
C GLU A 444 18.72 10.35 44.96
N VAL A 445 19.94 10.78 44.62
CA VAL A 445 21.13 9.89 44.62
C VAL A 445 22.34 10.79 44.83
N GLU A 446 22.67 11.05 46.08
CA GLU A 446 24.00 11.48 46.48
C GLU A 446 24.43 10.65 47.70
N PHE A 447 25.60 10.02 47.54
CA PHE A 447 26.54 9.50 48.54
C PHE A 447 26.51 8.02 49.03
N SER A 448 27.68 7.40 48.74
CA SER A 448 28.44 6.40 49.52
C SER A 448 27.99 4.93 49.35
N THR A 449 28.82 3.97 48.93
CA THR A 449 30.27 3.74 49.07
C THR A 449 30.84 2.95 47.89
#